data_AF-A0A2Z5IRN1-F1
#
_entry.id   AF-A0A2Z5IRN1-F1
#
_cell.length_a   1.000
_cell.length_b   1.000
_cell.length_c   1.000
_cell.angle_alpha   90.00
_cell.angle_beta   90.00
_cell.angle_gamma   90.00
#
_symmetry.space_group_name_H-M   'P 1'
#
loop_
_entity.id
_entity.type
_entity.pdbx_description
1 polymer ?
#
loop_
_entity_poly.entity_id
_entity_poly.type
_entity_poly.pdbx_seq_one_letter_code
_entity_poly.pdbx_strand_id
1 'polypeptide(L)'
;MSNNKKWKNKKINIKNYQVVEKKPRKQLSNSWRIALTGLLLIAIPSFLLFIFVGRDGWIFPQTKSIDRWYGELLIGLAMASIQVAIVCLMIWKFKFLRPESLHFLIPISLAMNSFLVSSGVDLWFIRVIPAVGLAFMAIPILLLTKYIIRKQNQKKFAMIQEEELKNKSLLD
;
A
#
# COMPACT_ATOMS: atom_id res chain seq x y z
N MET A 1 52.96 50.52 -20.01
CA MET A 1 52.16 50.37 -18.78
C MET A 1 50.71 50.01 -19.13
N SER A 2 50.17 48.99 -18.45
CA SER A 2 48.73 48.78 -18.15
C SER A 2 47.74 48.47 -19.28
N ASN A 3 47.73 47.21 -19.77
CA ASN A 3 46.54 46.60 -20.42
C ASN A 3 45.89 45.47 -19.59
N ASN A 4 46.27 45.34 -18.31
CA ASN A 4 45.90 44.19 -17.46
C ASN A 4 44.71 44.43 -16.50
N LYS A 5 44.03 45.59 -16.58
CA LYS A 5 42.98 45.96 -15.61
C LYS A 5 41.56 45.49 -15.98
N LYS A 6 41.29 45.05 -17.21
CA LYS A 6 39.91 44.69 -17.62
C LYS A 6 39.46 43.29 -17.16
N TRP A 7 40.38 42.37 -16.88
CA TRP A 7 40.05 40.99 -16.55
C TRP A 7 39.95 40.69 -15.04
N LYS A 8 40.55 41.52 -14.17
CA LYS A 8 40.56 41.28 -12.71
C LYS A 8 39.21 41.52 -12.00
N ASN A 9 38.27 42.23 -12.63
CA ASN A 9 36.98 42.58 -12.02
C ASN A 9 35.77 41.85 -12.61
N LYS A 10 35.98 40.83 -13.45
CA LYS A 10 34.88 39.94 -13.83
C LYS A 10 34.67 38.97 -12.67
N LYS A 11 33.94 39.41 -11.63
CA LYS A 11 33.39 38.52 -10.60
C LYS A 11 32.54 37.48 -11.31
N ILE A 12 33.11 36.32 -11.59
CA ILE A 12 32.35 35.17 -12.05
C ILE A 12 31.38 34.89 -10.92
N ASN A 13 30.08 35.10 -11.19
CA ASN A 13 29.03 34.88 -10.22
C ASN A 13 28.83 33.37 -10.07
N ILE A 14 29.66 32.74 -9.24
CA ILE A 14 29.67 31.30 -8.98
C ILE A 14 28.30 30.82 -8.46
N LYS A 15 27.45 31.72 -7.98
CA LYS A 15 26.05 31.42 -7.58
C LYS A 15 25.14 30.99 -8.75
N ASN A 16 25.47 31.31 -9.99
CA ASN A 16 24.71 30.85 -11.16
C ASN A 16 25.23 29.51 -11.73
N TYR A 17 26.34 28.98 -11.21
CA TYR A 17 26.71 27.57 -11.37
C TYR A 17 26.05 26.73 -10.26
N GLN A 18 24.78 27.01 -9.96
CA GLN A 18 23.93 25.92 -9.51
C GLN A 18 23.77 25.03 -10.73
N VAL A 19 24.52 23.94 -10.71
CA VAL A 19 24.18 22.68 -11.39
C VAL A 19 22.69 22.68 -11.58
N VAL A 20 22.21 22.52 -12.82
CA VAL A 20 20.79 22.30 -13.10
C VAL A 20 20.39 21.09 -12.26
N GLU A 21 20.01 21.33 -11.00
CA GLU A 21 19.50 20.34 -10.09
C GLU A 21 18.22 19.94 -10.77
N LYS A 22 18.28 18.81 -11.48
CA LYS A 22 17.10 18.16 -12.05
C LYS A 22 16.04 18.24 -10.97
N LYS A 23 15.01 19.07 -11.18
CA LYS A 23 13.89 19.24 -10.24
C LYS A 23 13.61 17.86 -9.65
N PRO A 24 13.76 17.64 -8.34
CA PRO A 24 13.60 16.32 -7.76
C PRO A 24 12.24 15.80 -8.24
N ARG A 25 12.25 14.71 -9.00
CA ARG A 25 11.00 14.14 -9.53
C ARG A 25 10.10 13.95 -8.33
N LYS A 26 8.91 14.58 -8.34
CA LYS A 26 7.93 14.46 -7.26
C LYS A 26 7.66 12.97 -7.07
N GLN A 27 8.23 12.40 -6.01
CA GLN A 27 7.96 11.02 -5.67
C GLN A 27 6.50 10.94 -5.21
N LEU A 28 5.73 10.00 -5.78
CA LEU A 28 4.37 9.73 -5.33
C LEU A 28 4.38 9.47 -3.83
N SER A 29 3.42 10.08 -3.12
CA SER A 29 3.24 9.83 -1.69
C SER A 29 2.97 8.34 -1.46
N ASN A 30 3.39 7.83 -0.31
CA ASN A 30 3.23 6.40 -0.01
C ASN A 30 1.77 5.96 -0.08
N SER A 31 0.82 6.81 0.33
CA SER A 31 -0.62 6.54 0.22
C SER A 31 -1.06 6.33 -1.23
N TRP A 32 -0.57 7.15 -2.16
CA TRP A 32 -0.86 6.99 -3.58
C TRP A 32 -0.24 5.73 -4.17
N ARG A 33 0.99 5.38 -3.77
CA ARG A 33 1.62 4.13 -4.19
C ARG A 33 0.81 2.93 -3.74
N ILE A 34 0.36 2.92 -2.48
CA ILE A 34 -0.47 1.86 -1.91
C ILE A 34 -1.79 1.75 -2.67
N ALA A 35 -2.48 2.87 -2.92
CA ALA A 35 -3.73 2.90 -3.67
C ALA A 35 -3.56 2.39 -5.11
N LEU A 36 -2.50 2.83 -5.81
CA LEU A 36 -2.18 2.36 -7.16
C LEU A 36 -1.85 0.86 -7.19
N THR A 37 -1.09 0.35 -6.21
CA THR A 37 -0.82 -1.08 -6.11
C THR A 37 -2.10 -1.87 -5.82
N GLY A 38 -2.99 -1.36 -4.96
CA GLY A 38 -4.29 -1.99 -4.72
C GLY A 38 -5.14 -2.02 -5.99
N LEU A 39 -5.17 -0.92 -6.75
CA LEU A 39 -5.90 -0.88 -8.02
C LEU A 39 -5.36 -1.90 -9.04
N LEU A 40 -4.06 -1.84 -9.32
CA LEU A 40 -3.44 -2.61 -10.40
C LEU A 40 -3.26 -4.09 -10.06
N LEU A 41 -2.96 -4.41 -8.80
CA LEU A 41 -2.63 -5.77 -8.38
C LEU A 41 -3.82 -6.53 -7.79
N ILE A 42 -4.79 -5.81 -7.22
CA ILE A 42 -5.93 -6.42 -6.53
C ILE A 42 -7.21 -6.18 -7.32
N ALA A 43 -7.63 -4.91 -7.48
CA ALA A 43 -8.95 -4.60 -8.04
C ALA A 43 -9.08 -5.07 -9.49
N ILE A 44 -8.12 -4.72 -10.36
CA ILE A 44 -8.18 -5.10 -11.78
C ILE A 44 -8.11 -6.62 -11.95
N PRO A 45 -7.15 -7.36 -11.36
CA PRO A 45 -7.10 -8.81 -11.52
C PRO A 45 -8.33 -9.53 -10.95
N SER A 46 -8.84 -9.09 -9.79
CA SER A 46 -10.08 -9.65 -9.23
C SER A 46 -11.29 -9.36 -10.13
N PHE A 47 -11.37 -8.17 -10.73
CA PHE A 47 -12.44 -7.82 -11.66
C PHE A 47 -12.37 -8.63 -12.96
N LEU A 48 -11.17 -8.83 -13.51
CA LEU A 48 -10.99 -9.72 -14.66
C LEU A 48 -11.44 -11.14 -14.33
N LEU A 49 -11.06 -11.66 -13.17
CA LEU A 49 -11.48 -12.97 -12.70
C LEU A 49 -13.00 -13.06 -12.59
N PHE A 50 -13.65 -12.02 -12.04
CA PHE A 50 -15.12 -11.93 -12.01
C PHE A 50 -15.77 -12.02 -13.39
N ILE A 51 -15.20 -11.35 -14.40
CA ILE A 51 -15.73 -11.42 -15.77
C ILE A 51 -15.59 -12.85 -16.35
N PHE A 52 -14.49 -13.54 -16.05
CA PHE A 52 -14.21 -14.88 -16.59
C PHE A 52 -14.95 -16.01 -15.85
N VAL A 53 -15.01 -15.95 -14.53
CA VAL A 53 -15.43 -17.08 -13.66
C VAL A 53 -16.69 -16.76 -12.85
N GLY A 54 -17.03 -15.48 -12.65
CA GLY A 54 -18.26 -15.12 -11.94
C GLY A 54 -19.51 -15.58 -12.68
N ARG A 55 -20.56 -15.94 -11.96
CA ARG A 55 -21.86 -16.35 -12.54
C ARG A 55 -22.52 -15.23 -13.35
N ASP A 56 -22.29 -13.97 -12.96
CA ASP A 56 -22.72 -12.80 -13.71
C ASP A 56 -21.71 -12.40 -14.81
N GLY A 57 -20.62 -13.16 -14.95
CA GLY A 57 -19.59 -12.96 -15.97
C GLY A 57 -20.13 -13.13 -17.38
N TRP A 58 -19.49 -12.47 -18.33
CA TRP A 58 -19.98 -12.35 -19.70
C TRP A 58 -19.32 -13.34 -20.66
N ILE A 59 -18.15 -13.89 -20.30
CA ILE A 59 -17.27 -14.52 -21.29
C ILE A 59 -17.51 -16.03 -21.42
N PHE A 60 -17.67 -16.76 -20.31
CA PHE A 60 -17.80 -18.22 -20.36
C PHE A 60 -19.13 -18.67 -19.75
N PRO A 61 -20.10 -19.16 -20.55
CA PRO A 61 -21.36 -19.66 -20.01
C PRO A 61 -21.18 -20.93 -19.15
N GLN A 62 -20.11 -21.70 -19.36
CA GLN A 62 -19.81 -22.93 -18.59
C GLN A 62 -19.41 -22.64 -17.13
N THR A 63 -18.90 -21.45 -16.82
CA THR A 63 -18.53 -21.10 -15.44
C THR A 63 -19.74 -20.79 -14.56
N LYS A 64 -20.93 -20.64 -15.16
CA LYS A 64 -22.19 -20.38 -14.44
C LYS A 64 -22.71 -21.59 -13.65
N SER A 65 -22.28 -22.80 -13.98
CA SER A 65 -22.67 -24.03 -13.27
C SER A 65 -21.69 -24.41 -12.15
N ILE A 66 -20.64 -23.61 -11.93
CA ILE A 66 -19.67 -23.85 -10.86
C ILE A 66 -20.37 -23.67 -9.51
N ASP A 67 -20.15 -24.59 -8.57
CA ASP A 67 -20.68 -24.46 -7.22
C ASP A 67 -20.05 -23.26 -6.49
N ARG A 68 -20.87 -22.47 -5.77
CA ARG A 68 -20.43 -21.25 -5.10
C ARG A 68 -19.39 -21.54 -4.01
N TRP A 69 -19.62 -22.56 -3.20
CA TRP A 69 -18.81 -22.83 -2.01
C TRP A 69 -17.59 -23.68 -2.34
N TYR A 70 -17.73 -24.64 -3.25
CA TYR A 70 -16.64 -25.52 -3.64
C TYR A 70 -15.80 -24.97 -4.80
N GLY A 71 -16.38 -24.19 -5.70
CA GLY A 71 -15.66 -23.66 -6.87
C GLY A 71 -15.29 -22.19 -6.68
N GLU A 72 -16.28 -21.30 -6.70
CA GLU A 72 -16.03 -19.84 -6.70
C GLU A 72 -15.26 -19.37 -5.47
N LEU A 73 -15.59 -19.89 -4.28
CA LEU A 73 -14.88 -19.55 -3.04
C LEU A 73 -13.44 -20.07 -3.03
N LEU A 74 -13.18 -21.29 -3.51
CA LEU A 74 -11.80 -21.79 -3.60
C LEU A 74 -10.97 -20.97 -4.59
N ILE A 75 -11.55 -20.61 -5.74
CA ILE A 75 -10.88 -19.76 -6.73
C ILE A 75 -10.62 -18.36 -6.17
N GLY A 76 -11.60 -17.76 -5.49
CA GLY A 76 -11.45 -16.48 -4.82
C GLY A 76 -10.39 -16.50 -3.72
N LEU A 77 -10.36 -17.55 -2.89
CA LEU A 77 -9.33 -17.71 -1.86
C LEU A 77 -7.94 -17.95 -2.44
N ALA A 78 -7.83 -18.76 -3.51
CA ALA A 78 -6.57 -18.97 -4.21
C ALA A 78 -6.05 -17.65 -4.79
N MET A 79 -6.93 -16.86 -5.40
CA MET A 79 -6.58 -15.55 -5.94
C MET A 79 -6.16 -14.57 -4.85
N ALA A 80 -6.93 -14.49 -3.75
CA ALA A 80 -6.58 -13.68 -2.59
C ALA A 80 -5.19 -14.06 -2.03
N SER A 81 -4.92 -15.37 -1.93
CA SER A 81 -3.63 -15.89 -1.45
C SER A 81 -2.48 -15.50 -2.36
N ILE A 82 -2.65 -15.60 -3.68
CA ILE A 82 -1.65 -15.16 -4.67
C ILE A 82 -1.43 -13.65 -4.56
N GLN A 83 -2.50 -12.84 -4.50
CA GLN A 83 -2.42 -11.39 -4.36
C GLN A 83 -1.67 -10.99 -3.09
N VAL A 84 -2.00 -11.61 -1.95
CA VAL A 84 -1.32 -11.36 -0.67
C VAL A 84 0.15 -11.78 -0.75
N ALA A 85 0.47 -12.93 -1.35
CA ALA A 85 1.84 -13.38 -1.53
C ALA A 85 2.66 -12.37 -2.36
N ILE A 86 2.10 -11.83 -3.44
CA ILE A 86 2.78 -10.81 -4.24
C ILE A 86 2.96 -9.52 -3.43
N VAL A 87 1.95 -9.07 -2.69
CA VAL A 87 2.08 -7.88 -1.81
C VAL A 87 3.19 -8.11 -0.76
N CYS A 88 3.23 -9.28 -0.14
CA CYS A 88 4.27 -9.67 0.80
C CYS A 88 5.67 -9.63 0.16
N LEU A 89 5.82 -10.12 -1.08
CA LEU A 89 7.07 -10.00 -1.84
C LEU A 89 7.44 -8.53 -2.12
N MET A 90 6.46 -7.69 -2.47
CA MET A 90 6.69 -6.26 -2.69
C MET A 90 7.17 -5.53 -1.42
N ILE A 91 6.72 -5.97 -0.25
CA ILE A 91 7.13 -5.40 1.05
C ILE A 91 8.50 -5.92 1.47
N TRP A 92 8.68 -7.24 1.53
CA TRP A 92 9.89 -7.84 2.15
C TRP A 92 11.06 -7.99 1.18
N LYS A 93 10.81 -8.47 -0.05
CA LYS A 93 11.87 -8.70 -1.04
C LYS A 93 12.24 -7.42 -1.77
N PHE A 94 11.25 -6.72 -2.31
CA PHE A 94 11.48 -5.54 -3.15
C PHE A 94 11.48 -4.21 -2.37
N LYS A 95 11.02 -4.21 -1.12
CA LYS A 95 10.95 -3.01 -0.25
C LYS A 95 10.25 -1.82 -0.92
N PHE A 96 9.35 -2.10 -1.86
CA PHE A 96 8.61 -1.08 -2.62
C PHE A 96 7.48 -0.47 -1.80
N LEU A 97 6.84 -1.31 -0.97
CA LEU A 97 5.78 -0.94 -0.03
C LEU A 97 6.29 -1.09 1.41
N ARG A 98 5.69 -0.31 2.32
CA ARG A 98 5.96 -0.46 3.75
C ARG A 98 5.01 -1.49 4.37
N PRO A 99 5.38 -2.16 5.47
CA PRO A 99 4.51 -3.15 6.13
C PRO A 99 3.11 -2.62 6.48
N GLU A 100 2.96 -1.33 6.75
CA GLU A 100 1.66 -0.74 7.07
C GLU A 100 0.66 -0.81 5.90
N SER A 101 1.14 -1.03 4.66
CA SER A 101 0.25 -1.20 3.51
C SER A 101 -0.64 -2.44 3.61
N LEU A 102 -0.23 -3.46 4.39
CA LEU A 102 -1.02 -4.67 4.60
C LEU A 102 -2.37 -4.38 5.25
N HIS A 103 -2.43 -3.36 6.13
CA HIS A 103 -3.67 -2.97 6.81
C HIS A 103 -4.76 -2.46 5.85
N PHE A 104 -4.37 -2.01 4.66
CA PHE A 104 -5.28 -1.52 3.64
C PHE A 104 -5.46 -2.54 2.51
N LEU A 105 -4.38 -3.14 2.04
CA LEU A 105 -4.40 -4.05 0.89
C LEU A 105 -5.08 -5.38 1.20
N ILE A 106 -4.92 -5.94 2.42
CA ILE A 106 -5.55 -7.21 2.78
C ILE A 106 -7.08 -7.07 2.83
N PRO A 107 -7.67 -6.10 3.57
CA PRO A 107 -9.12 -5.95 3.60
C PRO A 107 -9.73 -5.67 2.21
N ILE A 108 -9.01 -4.93 1.36
CA ILE A 108 -9.45 -4.68 -0.03
C ILE A 108 -9.41 -5.96 -0.88
N SER A 109 -8.36 -6.78 -0.76
CA SER A 109 -8.33 -8.08 -1.43
C SER A 109 -9.50 -8.96 -1.01
N LEU A 110 -9.80 -9.02 0.28
CA LEU A 110 -10.96 -9.77 0.78
C LEU A 110 -12.28 -9.18 0.27
N ALA A 111 -12.43 -7.85 0.26
CA ALA A 111 -13.62 -7.19 -0.27
C ALA A 111 -13.85 -7.51 -1.76
N MET A 112 -12.80 -7.44 -2.58
CA MET A 112 -12.88 -7.76 -4.01
C MET A 112 -13.17 -9.25 -4.25
N ASN A 113 -12.59 -10.15 -3.46
CA ASN A 113 -12.89 -11.58 -3.58
C ASN A 113 -14.29 -11.93 -3.04
N SER A 114 -14.82 -11.20 -2.06
CA SER A 114 -16.21 -11.35 -1.61
C SER A 114 -17.20 -11.01 -2.73
N PHE A 115 -16.88 -10.06 -3.61
CA PHE A 115 -17.70 -9.76 -4.80
C PHE A 115 -17.72 -10.93 -5.79
N LEU A 116 -16.60 -11.65 -5.93
CA LEU A 116 -16.52 -12.84 -6.78
C LEU A 116 -17.47 -13.93 -6.29
N VAL A 117 -17.39 -14.28 -5.01
CA VAL A 117 -18.16 -15.40 -4.41
C VAL A 117 -19.66 -15.09 -4.30
N SER A 118 -20.01 -13.80 -4.19
CA SER A 118 -21.41 -13.37 -4.17
C SER A 118 -22.01 -13.21 -5.58
N SER A 119 -21.29 -13.61 -6.63
CA SER A 119 -21.81 -13.59 -8.00
C SER A 119 -23.06 -14.48 -8.15
N GLY A 120 -24.02 -14.02 -8.96
CA GLY A 120 -25.28 -14.72 -9.21
C GLY A 120 -26.30 -14.70 -8.06
N VAL A 121 -26.14 -13.87 -7.03
CA VAL A 121 -27.18 -13.62 -6.00
C VAL A 121 -28.11 -12.49 -6.44
N ASP A 122 -29.41 -12.68 -6.62
CA ASP A 122 -30.28 -11.61 -7.16
C ASP A 122 -30.34 -10.34 -6.28
N LEU A 123 -30.18 -10.51 -4.97
CA LEU A 123 -30.22 -9.42 -4.00
C LEU A 123 -28.88 -8.66 -3.94
N TRP A 124 -28.85 -7.48 -4.55
CA TRP A 124 -27.65 -6.63 -4.66
C TRP A 124 -26.99 -6.33 -3.30
N PHE A 125 -27.78 -6.14 -2.24
CA PHE A 125 -27.26 -5.79 -0.91
C PHE A 125 -26.46 -6.93 -0.27
N ILE A 126 -26.81 -8.19 -0.57
CA ILE A 126 -26.06 -9.37 -0.11
C ILE A 126 -24.68 -9.43 -0.77
N ARG A 127 -24.52 -8.82 -1.95
CA ARG A 127 -23.22 -8.73 -2.64
C ARG A 127 -22.38 -7.57 -2.13
N VAL A 128 -22.99 -6.39 -2.03
CA VAL A 128 -22.28 -5.14 -1.79
C VAL A 128 -21.96 -4.94 -0.30
N ILE A 129 -22.88 -5.27 0.61
CA ILE A 129 -22.69 -5.00 2.04
C ILE A 129 -21.48 -5.77 2.62
N PRO A 130 -21.29 -7.08 2.37
CA PRO A 130 -20.13 -7.79 2.88
C PRO A 130 -18.81 -7.22 2.37
N ALA A 131 -18.74 -6.88 1.08
CA ALA A 131 -17.55 -6.30 0.48
C ALA A 131 -17.23 -4.91 1.05
N VAL A 132 -18.25 -4.05 1.19
CA VAL A 132 -18.10 -2.75 1.84
C VAL A 132 -17.69 -2.92 3.30
N GLY A 133 -18.34 -3.79 4.07
CA GLY A 133 -17.99 -4.08 5.46
C GLY A 133 -16.54 -4.53 5.62
N LEU A 134 -16.07 -5.42 4.75
CA LEU A 134 -14.67 -5.87 4.72
C LEU A 134 -13.70 -4.73 4.37
N ALA A 135 -14.03 -3.88 3.39
CA ALA A 135 -13.20 -2.72 3.07
C ALA A 135 -13.14 -1.73 4.26
N PHE A 136 -14.25 -1.52 4.96
CA PHE A 136 -14.32 -0.67 6.14
C PHE A 136 -13.57 -1.25 7.35
N MET A 137 -13.33 -2.56 7.43
CA MET A 137 -12.45 -3.14 8.46
C MET A 137 -11.01 -2.60 8.39
N ALA A 138 -10.56 -2.05 7.25
CA ALA A 138 -9.27 -1.38 7.17
C ALA A 138 -9.15 -0.22 8.18
N ILE A 139 -10.26 0.48 8.47
CA ILE A 139 -10.27 1.65 9.38
C ILE A 139 -9.95 1.24 10.82
N PRO A 140 -10.68 0.33 11.49
CA PRO A 140 -10.36 -0.09 12.85
C PRO A 140 -8.98 -0.75 12.93
N ILE A 141 -8.57 -1.52 11.90
CA ILE A 141 -7.22 -2.11 11.85
C ILE A 141 -6.16 -0.99 11.88
N LEU A 142 -6.30 0.04 11.02
CA LEU A 142 -5.38 1.17 10.98
C LEU A 142 -5.33 1.95 12.29
N LEU A 143 -6.48 2.17 12.94
CA LEU A 143 -6.55 2.86 14.23
C LEU A 143 -5.85 2.06 15.34
N LEU A 144 -6.10 0.75 15.40
CA LEU A 144 -5.49 -0.15 16.38
C LEU A 144 -3.98 -0.21 16.21
N THR A 145 -3.49 -0.33 14.98
CA THR A 145 -2.05 -0.31 14.69
C THR A 145 -1.41 1.02 15.12
N LYS A 146 -2.04 2.16 14.79
CA LYS A 146 -1.53 3.48 15.21
C LYS A 146 -1.43 3.59 16.73
N TYR A 147 -2.42 3.09 17.45
CA TYR A 147 -2.41 3.06 18.91
C TYR A 147 -1.27 2.20 19.46
N ILE A 148 -1.07 1.00 18.91
CA ILE A 148 0.02 0.11 19.29
C ILE A 148 1.39 0.74 19.04
N ILE A 149 1.60 1.33 17.84
CA ILE A 149 2.86 2.00 17.49
C ILE A 149 3.14 3.17 18.44
N ARG A 150 2.12 3.99 18.75
CA ARG A 150 2.27 5.11 19.68
C ARG A 150 2.70 4.63 21.07
N LYS A 151 2.07 3.56 21.57
CA LYS A 151 2.41 2.97 22.88
C LYS A 151 3.83 2.38 22.89
N GLN A 152 4.26 1.73 21.81
CA GLN A 152 5.62 1.22 21.68
C GLN A 152 6.66 2.34 21.65
N ASN A 153 6.39 3.41 20.91
CA ASN A 153 7.29 4.57 20.85
C ASN A 153 7.42 5.25 22.21
N GLN A 154 6.30 5.43 22.94
CA GLN A 154 6.33 5.98 24.30
C GLN A 154 7.20 5.14 25.25
N LYS A 155 7.08 3.80 25.19
CA LYS A 155 7.93 2.90 25.98
C LYS A 155 9.42 3.04 25.64
N LYS A 156 9.75 3.12 24.34
CA LYS A 156 11.13 3.32 23.90
C LYS A 156 11.70 4.66 24.37
N PHE A 157 10.92 5.74 24.28
CA PHE A 157 11.34 7.05 24.79
C PHE A 157 11.58 7.02 26.30
N ALA A 158 10.72 6.35 27.07
CA ALA A 158 10.93 6.19 28.51
C ALA A 158 12.23 5.43 28.83
N MET A 159 12.50 4.31 28.12
CA MET A 159 13.75 3.55 28.30
C MET A 159 14.99 4.37 27.97
N ILE A 160 14.96 5.14 26.86
CA ILE A 160 16.09 6.00 26.47
C ILE A 160 16.36 7.07 27.53
N GLN A 161 15.30 7.70 28.07
CA GLN A 161 15.45 8.68 29.15
C GLN A 161 16.03 8.07 30.43
N GLU A 162 15.60 6.85 30.80
CA GLU A 162 16.16 6.14 31.95
C GLU A 162 17.64 5.78 31.75
N GLU A 163 18.04 5.36 30.55
CA GLU A 163 19.44 5.10 30.19
C GLU A 163 20.29 6.38 30.20
N GLU A 164 19.76 7.49 29.68
CA GLU A 164 20.46 8.79 29.71
C GLU A 164 20.65 9.31 31.14
N LEU A 165 19.64 9.14 32.01
CA LEU A 165 19.75 9.53 33.41
C LEU A 165 20.77 8.66 34.16
N LYS A 166 20.79 7.35 33.92
CA LYS A 166 21.80 6.45 34.49
C LYS A 166 23.21 6.78 34.01
N ASN A 167 23.39 7.03 32.71
CA ASN A 167 24.71 7.37 32.17
C ASN A 167 25.22 8.72 32.67
N LYS A 168 24.34 9.72 32.86
CA LYS A 168 24.73 10.99 33.49
C LYS A 168 25.11 10.83 34.95
N SER A 169 24.37 10.01 35.70
CA SER A 169 24.68 9.68 37.10
C SER A 169 25.98 8.89 37.30
N LEU A 170 26.54 8.27 36.25
CA LEU A 170 27.80 7.53 36.31
C LEU A 170 29.01 8.38 35.87
N LEU A 171 28.75 9.55 35.27
CA LEU A 171 29.76 10.51 34.82
C LEU A 171 30.00 11.63 35.84
N ASP A 172 29.05 11.87 36.74
CA ASP A 172 29.21 12.65 37.99
C ASP A 172 29.77 11.75 39.11
#